data_AF-A0A815DKT4-F1
#
_entry.id   AF-A0A815DKT4-F1
#
_cell.length_a   1.000
_cell.length_b   1.000
_cell.length_c   1.000
_cell.angle_alpha   90.00
_cell.angle_beta   90.00
_cell.angle_gamma   90.00
#
_symmetry.space_group_name_H-M   'P 1'
#
loop_
_entity.id
_entity.type
_entity.pdbx_description
1 polymer ?
#
loop_
_entity_poly.entity_id
_entity_poly.type
_entity_poly.pdbx_seq_one_letter_code
_entity_poly.pdbx_strand_id
1 'polypeptide(L)'
;EIICDLKYKNNFLAIPIFNNHKDESRLDLRSSTTLECIWSVRIHGRCRCCSINIDQWLVMDYDEHRFFHISANGKLLKSDKYDQHQRIEDILQWGENDMVVLTKNSVNLHKL
;
A
#
# COMPACT_ATOMS: atom_id res chain seq x y z
N GLU A 1 11.92 12.36 -5.96
CA GLU A 1 11.08 11.22 -5.54
C GLU A 1 11.13 11.11 -4.03
N ILE A 2 10.04 10.69 -3.40
CA ILE A 2 9.90 10.53 -1.95
C ILE A 2 9.42 9.11 -1.68
N ILE A 3 10.12 8.37 -0.81
CA ILE A 3 9.63 7.11 -0.28
C ILE A 3 8.57 7.43 0.77
N CYS A 4 7.32 7.10 0.48
CA CYS A 4 6.21 7.36 1.39
C CYS A 4 6.15 6.35 2.52
N ASP A 5 6.51 5.09 2.23
CA ASP A 5 6.43 3.96 3.15
C ASP A 5 7.45 2.88 2.78
N LEU A 6 7.72 1.96 3.71
CA LEU A 6 8.58 0.81 3.47
C LEU A 6 8.08 -0.38 4.28
N LYS A 7 7.64 -1.45 3.61
CA LYS A 7 7.21 -2.69 4.26
C LYS A 7 8.04 -3.87 3.76
N TYR A 8 8.50 -4.68 4.72
CA TYR A 8 9.25 -5.91 4.44
C TYR A 8 8.36 -7.14 4.63
N LYS A 9 8.35 -8.03 3.65
CA LYS A 9 7.64 -9.31 3.71
C LYS A 9 8.32 -10.33 2.80
N ASN A 10 8.58 -11.54 3.29
CA ASN A 10 9.06 -12.68 2.49
C ASN A 10 10.27 -12.37 1.58
N ASN A 11 11.28 -11.65 2.10
CA ASN A 11 12.45 -11.19 1.32
C ASN A 11 12.17 -10.17 0.22
N PHE A 12 11.02 -9.51 0.26
CA PHE A 12 10.68 -8.39 -0.60
C PHE A 12 10.43 -7.13 0.21
N LEU A 13 10.70 -6.00 -0.44
CA LEU A 13 10.42 -4.65 0.04
C LEU A 13 9.36 -4.03 -0.86
N ALA A 14 8.20 -3.74 -0.29
CA ALA A 14 7.18 -2.93 -0.93
C ALA A 14 7.42 -1.46 -0.58
N ILE A 15 7.57 -0.64 -1.62
CA ILE A 15 8.00 0.76 -1.51
C ILE A 15 7.06 1.65 -2.33
N PRO A 16 6.06 2.28 -1.69
CA PRO A 16 5.31 3.35 -2.30
C PRO A 16 6.22 4.58 -2.48
N ILE A 17 6.33 5.06 -3.71
CA ILE A 17 7.16 6.19 -4.10
C ILE A 17 6.28 7.25 -4.75
N PHE A 18 6.36 8.48 -4.25
CA PHE A 18 5.71 9.66 -4.83
C PHE A 18 6.72 10.53 -5.58
N ASN A 19 6.37 10.97 -6.78
CA ASN A 19 7.15 11.90 -7.59
C ASN A 19 6.49 13.27 -7.61
N ASN A 20 6.94 14.17 -6.72
CA ASN A 20 6.40 15.53 -6.61
C ASN A 20 6.48 16.36 -7.90
N HIS A 21 7.41 16.06 -8.81
CA HIS A 21 7.53 16.82 -10.06
C HIS A 21 6.48 16.44 -11.10
N LYS A 22 6.00 15.19 -11.04
CA LYS A 22 5.02 14.65 -11.98
C LYS A 22 3.63 14.47 -11.36
N ASP A 23 3.54 14.63 -10.04
CA ASP A 23 2.35 14.29 -9.26
C ASP A 23 1.90 12.83 -9.48
N GLU A 24 2.87 11.93 -9.59
CA GLU A 24 2.65 10.50 -9.87
C GLU A 24 3.15 9.64 -8.72
N SER A 25 2.41 8.59 -8.40
CA SER A 25 2.84 7.58 -7.44
C SER A 25 3.00 6.21 -8.08
N ARG A 26 3.88 5.41 -7.51
CA ARG A 26 4.03 4.00 -7.86
C ARG A 26 4.29 3.17 -6.62
N LEU A 27 3.92 1.90 -6.67
CA LEU A 27 4.42 0.89 -5.75
C LEU A 27 5.50 0.09 -6.47
N ASP A 28 6.72 0.12 -5.95
CA ASP A 28 7.78 -0.78 -6.36
C ASP A 28 7.83 -1.98 -5.41
N LEU A 29 7.89 -3.19 -5.95
CA LEU A 29 8.31 -4.37 -5.19
C LEU A 29 9.75 -4.69 -5.53
N ARG A 30 10.62 -4.71 -4.53
CA ARG A 30 12.06 -4.95 -4.71
C ARG A 30 12.50 -6.18 -3.95
N SER A 31 13.50 -6.87 -4.47
CA SER A 31 14.23 -7.88 -3.70
C SER A 31 14.90 -7.22 -2.49
N SER A 32 14.73 -7.76 -1.28
CA SER A 32 15.39 -7.20 -0.09
C SER A 32 16.89 -7.46 -0.06
N THR A 33 17.37 -8.42 -0.84
CA THR A 33 18.79 -8.82 -0.87
C THR A 33 19.56 -8.09 -1.95
N THR A 34 18.99 -7.95 -3.15
CA THR A 34 19.65 -7.32 -4.31
C THR A 34 19.17 -5.90 -4.57
N LEU A 35 18.06 -5.47 -3.96
CA LEU A 35 17.36 -4.20 -4.22
C LEU A 35 16.87 -4.03 -5.66
N GLU A 36 16.93 -5.09 -6.46
CA GLU A 36 16.40 -5.13 -7.82
C GLU A 36 14.88 -4.96 -7.79
N CYS A 37 14.36 -4.12 -8.70
CA CYS A 37 12.93 -3.92 -8.86
C CYS A 37 12.33 -5.09 -9.62
N ILE A 38 11.51 -5.90 -8.93
CA ILE A 38 10.85 -7.08 -9.50
C ILE A 38 9.69 -6.63 -10.39
N TRP A 39 8.88 -5.70 -9.88
CA TRP A 39 7.84 -5.04 -10.64
C TRP A 39 7.53 -3.66 -10.05
N SER A 40 6.89 -2.84 -10.88
CA SER A 40 6.39 -1.53 -10.48
C SER A 40 4.99 -1.33 -11.05
N VAL A 41 4.08 -0.80 -10.23
CA VAL A 41 2.71 -0.49 -10.64
C VAL A 41 2.39 0.95 -10.31
N ARG A 42 1.80 1.66 -11.28
CA ARG A 42 1.33 3.02 -11.05
C ARG A 42 0.10 3.01 -10.16
N ILE A 43 0.09 3.93 -9.22
CA ILE A 43 -0.99 4.20 -8.27
C ILE A 43 -1.18 5.73 -8.20
N HIS A 44 -2.12 6.19 -7.39
CA HIS A 44 -2.42 7.61 -7.25
C HIS A 44 -2.16 8.10 -5.82
N GLY A 45 -1.77 9.38 -5.70
CA GLY A 45 -1.62 10.10 -4.44
C GLY A 45 -0.54 9.56 -3.51
N ARG A 46 -0.35 10.20 -2.36
CA ARG A 46 0.64 9.73 -1.37
C ARG A 46 0.12 8.46 -0.73
N CYS A 47 0.97 7.44 -0.68
CA CYS A 47 0.50 6.09 -0.36
C CYS A 47 1.17 5.45 0.85
N ARG A 48 0.40 4.64 1.59
CA ARG A 48 0.91 3.59 2.48
C ARG A 48 0.56 2.24 1.91
N CYS A 49 1.24 1.20 2.35
CA CYS A 49 0.89 -0.16 1.94
C CYS A 49 0.94 -1.14 3.11
N CYS A 50 0.25 -2.26 2.97
CA CYS A 50 0.43 -3.44 3.80
C CYS A 50 0.39 -4.69 2.93
N SER A 51 1.05 -5.75 3.39
CA SER A 51 0.89 -7.07 2.77
C SER A 51 -0.49 -7.61 3.12
N ILE A 52 -1.14 -8.25 2.17
CA ILE A 52 -2.35 -9.05 2.39
C ILE A 52 -2.13 -10.42 1.75
N ASN A 53 -2.59 -11.49 2.41
CA ASN A 53 -2.20 -12.85 2.05
C ASN A 53 -0.65 -13.02 2.01
N ILE A 54 -0.15 -14.10 1.39
CA ILE A 54 1.30 -14.39 1.39
C ILE A 54 2.07 -13.37 0.52
N ASP A 55 1.54 -13.01 -0.65
CA ASP A 55 2.29 -12.27 -1.68
C ASP A 55 1.53 -11.10 -2.31
N GLN A 56 0.38 -10.69 -1.79
CA GLN A 56 -0.40 -9.57 -2.33
C GLN A 56 -0.23 -8.33 -1.47
N TRP A 57 -0.60 -7.18 -2.03
CA TRP A 57 -0.43 -5.89 -1.38
C TRP A 57 -1.70 -5.08 -1.44
N LEU A 58 -2.03 -4.43 -0.34
CA LEU A 58 -3.04 -3.40 -0.32
C LEU A 58 -2.33 -2.05 -0.18
N VAL A 59 -2.65 -1.12 -1.06
CA VAL A 59 -2.08 0.22 -1.06
C VAL A 59 -3.19 1.22 -0.81
N MET A 60 -2.99 2.15 0.10
CA MET A 60 -3.95 3.17 0.46
C MET A 60 -3.45 4.52 0.01
N ASP A 61 -4.28 5.23 -0.74
CA ASP A 61 -4.10 6.62 -1.14
C ASP A 61 -4.70 7.55 -0.09
N TYR A 62 -3.84 8.42 0.47
CA TYR A 62 -4.24 9.44 1.43
C TYR A 62 -5.16 10.51 0.83
N ASP A 63 -4.96 10.86 -0.44
CA ASP A 63 -5.54 12.04 -1.05
C ASP A 63 -6.95 11.75 -1.59
N GLU A 64 -7.17 10.58 -2.20
CA GLU A 64 -8.49 10.19 -2.73
C GLU A 64 -9.25 9.18 -1.85
N HIS A 65 -8.68 8.76 -0.71
CA HIS A 65 -9.25 7.74 0.18
C HIS A 65 -9.61 6.46 -0.58
N ARG A 66 -8.65 5.92 -1.33
CA ARG A 66 -8.83 4.69 -2.12
C ARG A 66 -7.87 3.61 -1.68
N PHE A 67 -8.34 2.38 -1.73
CA PHE A 67 -7.51 1.20 -1.66
C PHE A 67 -7.27 0.64 -3.06
N PHE A 68 -6.05 0.21 -3.30
CA PHE A 68 -5.62 -0.53 -4.48
C PHE A 68 -5.16 -1.91 -4.05
N HIS A 69 -5.86 -2.94 -4.50
CA HIS A 69 -5.47 -4.33 -4.31
C HIS A 69 -4.51 -4.71 -5.44
N ILE A 70 -3.26 -4.94 -5.10
CA ILE A 70 -2.19 -5.32 -6.02
C ILE A 70 -1.87 -6.80 -5.83
N SER A 71 -1.88 -7.53 -6.94
CA SER A 71 -1.49 -8.95 -6.99
C SER A 71 0.02 -9.16 -6.80
N ALA A 72 0.42 -10.41 -6.60
CA ALA A 72 1.82 -10.82 -6.44
C ALA A 72 2.73 -10.48 -7.63
N ASN A 73 2.18 -10.33 -8.83
CA ASN A 73 2.92 -9.96 -10.04
C ASN A 73 2.77 -8.48 -10.43
N GLY A 74 2.29 -7.63 -9.52
CA GLY A 74 2.22 -6.19 -9.73
C GLY A 74 1.02 -5.73 -10.56
N LYS A 75 0.02 -6.59 -10.81
CA LYS A 75 -1.23 -6.15 -11.46
C LYS A 75 -2.21 -5.60 -10.44
N LEU A 76 -2.82 -4.45 -10.74
CA LEU A 76 -3.98 -3.93 -10.02
C LEU A 76 -5.17 -4.88 -10.25
N LEU A 77 -5.64 -5.51 -9.18
CA LEU A 77 -6.78 -6.43 -9.19
C LEU A 77 -8.10 -5.67 -9.00
N LYS A 78 -8.11 -4.75 -8.05
CA LYS A 78 -9.30 -4.00 -7.67
C LYS A 78 -8.92 -2.64 -7.08
N SER A 79 -9.79 -1.66 -7.26
CA SER A 79 -9.75 -0.41 -6.53
C SER A 79 -11.10 -0.14 -5.87
N ASP A 80 -11.06 0.28 -4.61
CA ASP A 80 -12.25 0.56 -3.82
C ASP A 80 -12.08 1.89 -3.10
N LYS A 81 -13.14 2.70 -3.04
CA LYS A 81 -13.16 3.88 -2.17
C LYS A 81 -13.34 3.41 -0.73
N TYR A 82 -12.57 4.01 0.18
CA TYR A 82 -12.75 3.85 1.60
C TYR A 82 -13.60 4.98 2.14
N ASP A 83 -14.87 4.68 2.37
CA ASP A 83 -15.83 5.65 2.87
C ASP A 83 -15.72 5.81 4.39
N GLN A 84 -14.57 6.28 4.84
CA GLN A 84 -14.46 6.92 6.14
C GLN A 84 -14.03 8.36 5.88
N HIS A 85 -14.90 9.30 6.25
CA HIS A 85 -14.66 10.75 6.17
C HIS A 85 -13.57 11.23 7.15
N GLN A 86 -12.59 10.39 7.45
CA GLN A 86 -11.46 10.66 8.33
C GLN A 86 -10.17 10.43 7.57
N ARG A 87 -9.19 11.29 7.84
CA ARG A 87 -7.83 11.07 7.37
C ARG A 87 -7.32 9.76 7.96
N ILE A 88 -7.03 8.81 7.07
CA ILE A 88 -6.30 7.60 7.39
C ILE A 88 -4.86 8.02 7.70
N GLU A 89 -4.23 7.38 8.68
CA GLU A 89 -2.85 7.64 9.10
C GLU A 89 -1.95 6.45 8.77
N ASP A 90 -2.43 5.21 8.95
CA ASP A 90 -1.67 4.01 8.60
C ASP A 90 -2.59 2.82 8.28
N ILE A 91 -2.05 1.83 7.57
CA ILE A 91 -2.68 0.55 7.28
C ILE A 91 -1.71 -0.59 7.62
N LEU A 92 -2.23 -1.62 8.27
CA LEU A 92 -1.43 -2.79 8.64
C LEU A 92 -2.27 -4.06 8.67
N GLN A 93 -1.64 -5.18 8.36
CA GLN A 93 -2.24 -6.50 8.53
C GLN A 93 -2.18 -6.89 10.01
N TRP A 94 -3.29 -7.35 10.57
CA TRP A 94 -3.39 -7.83 11.94
C TRP A 94 -3.82 -9.30 11.94
N GLY A 95 -2.88 -10.19 12.25
CA GLY A 95 -3.11 -11.63 12.09
C GLY A 95 -3.28 -12.02 10.62
N GLU A 96 -3.99 -13.12 10.37
CA GLU A 96 -4.15 -13.66 9.02
C GLU A 96 -5.33 -13.04 8.26
N ASN A 97 -6.41 -12.72 8.98
CA ASN A 97 -7.71 -12.41 8.39
C ASN A 97 -8.17 -10.99 8.61
N ASP A 98 -7.41 -10.17 9.34
CA ASP A 98 -7.82 -8.82 9.64
C ASP A 98 -6.81 -7.79 9.10
N MET A 99 -7.34 -6.65 8.74
CA MET A 99 -6.62 -5.43 8.42
C MET A 99 -7.05 -4.36 9.41
N VAL A 100 -6.08 -3.64 9.94
CA VAL A 100 -6.29 -2.47 10.76
C VAL A 100 -6.01 -1.21 9.93
N VAL A 101 -6.99 -0.31 9.92
CA VAL A 101 -6.90 1.03 9.36
C VAL A 101 -6.90 2.02 10.51
N LEU A 102 -5.74 2.62 10.75
CA LEU A 102 -5.59 3.68 11.75
C LEU A 102 -6.00 5.00 11.14
N THR A 103 -6.87 5.74 11.83
CA THR A 103 -7.16 7.15 11.53
C THR A 103 -6.64 8.02 12.66
N LYS A 104 -6.75 9.34 12.51
CA LYS A 104 -6.40 10.28 13.57
C LYS A 104 -7.12 10.00 14.90
N ASN A 105 -8.36 9.50 14.85
CA ASN A 105 -9.27 9.43 16.00
C ASN A 105 -9.77 8.02 16.31
N SER A 106 -9.55 7.04 15.44
CA SER A 106 -10.05 5.68 15.61
C SER A 106 -9.14 4.62 15.01
N VAL A 107 -9.40 3.39 15.42
CA VAL A 107 -8.80 2.18 14.86
C VAL A 107 -9.94 1.36 14.27
N ASN A 108 -9.90 1.11 12.96
CA ASN A 108 -10.96 0.39 12.27
C ASN A 108 -10.43 -0.97 11.84
N LEU A 109 -11.12 -2.03 12.27
CA LEU A 109 -10.77 -3.40 11.93
C LEU A 109 -11.66 -3.87 10.77
N HIS A 110 -11.03 -4.41 9.73
CA HIS A 110 -11.68 -4.95 8.54
C HIS A 110 -11.27 -6.40 8.36
N LYS A 111 -12.20 -7.24 7.90
CA LYS A 111 -11.86 -8.61 7.49
C LYS A 111 -11.36 -8.62 6.06
N LEU A 112 -10.31 -9.41 5.82
CA LEU A 112 -9.71 -9.67 4.52
C LEU A 112 -10.43 -10.83 3.79
#